data_AF-F4P037-F1
#
_entry.id   AF-F4P037-F1
#
_cell.length_a   1.000
_cell.length_b   1.000
_cell.length_c   1.000
_cell.angle_alpha   90.00
_cell.angle_beta   90.00
_cell.angle_gamma   90.00
#
_symmetry.space_group_name_H-M   'P 1'
#
loop_
_entity.id
_entity.type
_entity.pdbx_description
1 polymer ?
#
loop_
_entity_poly.entity_id
_entity_poly.type
_entity_poly.pdbx_seq_one_letter_code
_entity_poly.pdbx_strand_id
1 'polypeptide(L)'
;MTDECAHDLNRVFSWLLKLTRATTSLDQIIQTQAWQKCRMSSSHTTCTDSELSLTEQKLTVQLVHHMRVFLNTIAWYSFEGVVRPVSVELLEILDATAELIRQPLIKSYPVSNGTYAETGYRYSSTTSSESQTTRQPICSLFKLGSIIRKAIYNINVYLFLSPQHRMIRTHLDYIIELILKFSRLMHGYPMPDSLPSLQAAFQVRLRLLINALRDLTLHQTPKSTLTLEHGRKKQKDSKRLMELASDLLIMLSPI
;
A
#
# COMPACT_ATOMS: atom_id res chain seq x y z
N MET A 1 -2.12 2.77 -24.30
CA MET A 1 -1.93 3.42 -22.99
C MET A 1 -2.10 4.91 -23.21
N THR A 2 -2.94 5.60 -22.45
CA THR A 2 -3.13 7.06 -22.60
C THR A 2 -2.12 7.83 -21.75
N ASP A 3 -1.82 9.07 -22.10
CA ASP A 3 -0.86 9.93 -21.37
C ASP A 3 -1.28 10.14 -19.90
N GLU A 4 -2.59 10.24 -19.65
CA GLU A 4 -3.14 10.31 -18.29
C GLU A 4 -2.78 9.08 -17.44
N CYS A 5 -2.90 7.87 -18.00
CA CYS A 5 -2.53 6.65 -17.28
C CYS A 5 -1.03 6.60 -17.01
N ALA A 6 -0.20 7.07 -17.95
CA ALA A 6 1.24 7.15 -17.77
C ALA A 6 1.61 8.13 -16.65
N HIS A 7 0.96 9.28 -16.61
CA HIS A 7 1.13 10.27 -15.56
C HIS A 7 0.78 9.70 -14.18
N ASP A 8 -0.37 9.03 -14.06
CA ASP A 8 -0.82 8.44 -12.81
C ASP A 8 0.09 7.30 -12.33
N LEU A 9 0.62 6.48 -13.25
CA LEU A 9 1.63 5.48 -12.91
C LEU A 9 2.94 6.11 -12.44
N ASN A 10 3.37 7.21 -13.05
CA ASN A 10 4.56 7.94 -12.61
C ASN A 10 4.40 8.51 -11.18
N ARG A 11 3.19 8.91 -10.78
CA ARG A 11 2.91 9.36 -9.40
C ARG A 11 3.04 8.19 -8.42
N VAL A 12 2.49 7.03 -8.77
CA VAL A 12 2.63 5.80 -7.98
C VAL A 12 4.10 5.41 -7.85
N PHE A 13 4.83 5.34 -8.96
CA PHE A 13 6.25 5.00 -8.97
C PHE A 13 7.08 5.98 -8.12
N SER A 14 6.86 7.29 -8.28
CA SER A 14 7.55 8.33 -7.52
C SER A 14 7.31 8.20 -6.01
N TRP A 15 6.10 7.84 -5.61
CA TRP A 15 5.79 7.58 -4.21
C TRP A 15 6.53 6.35 -3.67
N LEU A 16 6.44 5.22 -4.37
CA LEU A 16 7.09 3.98 -3.95
C LEU A 16 8.61 4.17 -3.86
N LEU A 17 9.21 4.88 -4.83
CA LEU A 17 10.63 5.19 -4.82
C LEU A 17 11.04 6.06 -3.62
N LYS A 18 10.22 7.05 -3.24
CA LYS A 18 10.46 7.86 -2.02
C LYS A 18 10.46 6.99 -0.77
N LEU A 19 9.50 6.07 -0.63
CA LEU A 19 9.44 5.14 0.49
C LEU A 19 10.68 4.24 0.53
N THR A 20 11.04 3.61 -0.58
CA THR A 20 12.23 2.75 -0.66
C THR A 20 13.49 3.53 -0.28
N ARG A 21 13.67 4.75 -0.80
CA ARG A 21 14.81 5.60 -0.44
C ARG A 21 14.88 5.90 1.05
N ALA A 22 13.74 6.20 1.68
CA ALA A 22 13.69 6.46 3.12
C ALA A 22 14.04 5.21 3.93
N THR A 23 13.53 4.04 3.55
CA THR A 23 13.85 2.75 4.19
C THR A 23 15.34 2.44 4.07
N THR A 24 15.90 2.51 2.86
CA THR A 24 17.33 2.28 2.64
C THR A 24 18.20 3.26 3.43
N SER A 25 17.82 4.55 3.46
CA SER A 25 18.55 5.57 4.21
C SER A 25 18.55 5.31 5.72
N LEU A 26 17.46 4.74 6.25
CA LEU A 26 17.35 4.38 7.67
C LEU A 26 18.12 3.08 7.99
N ASP A 27 18.10 2.10 7.09
CA ASP A 27 18.87 0.85 7.24
C ASP A 27 20.38 1.10 7.19
N GLN A 28 20.82 2.08 6.39
CA GLN A 28 22.22 2.51 6.37
C GLN A 28 22.67 3.09 7.71
N ILE A 29 21.80 3.82 8.44
CA ILE A 29 22.13 4.31 9.80
C ILE A 29 22.53 3.14 10.70
N ILE A 30 21.85 2.01 10.61
CA ILE A 30 22.09 0.85 11.49
C ILE A 30 23.46 0.21 11.24
N GLN A 31 24.01 0.42 10.04
CA GLN A 31 25.35 -0.03 9.67
C GLN A 31 26.46 0.92 10.14
N THR A 32 26.11 2.15 10.57
CA THR A 32 27.10 3.14 11.01
C THR A 32 27.68 2.80 12.39
N GLN A 33 28.94 3.17 12.61
CA GLN A 33 29.59 3.07 13.93
C GLN A 33 28.89 3.96 14.98
N ALA A 34 28.36 5.12 14.56
CA ALA A 34 27.60 6.01 15.43
C ALA A 34 26.38 5.30 16.04
N TRP A 35 25.64 4.54 15.23
CA TRP A 35 24.53 3.73 15.72
C TRP A 35 24.97 2.63 16.69
N GLN A 36 26.07 1.93 16.41
CA GLN A 36 26.58 0.88 17.29
C GLN A 36 26.96 1.46 18.67
N LYS A 37 27.59 2.63 18.70
CA LYS A 37 27.87 3.36 19.95
C LYS A 37 26.58 3.71 20.73
N CYS A 38 25.56 4.23 20.03
CA CYS A 38 24.26 4.52 20.66
C CYS A 38 23.57 3.29 21.26
N ARG A 39 23.77 2.10 20.68
CA ARG A 39 23.14 0.86 21.14
C ARG A 39 23.86 0.20 22.32
N MET A 40 25.19 0.31 22.43
CA MET A 40 26.00 -0.41 23.42
C MET A 40 26.15 0.30 24.79
N SER A 41 25.67 1.55 24.94
CA SER A 41 25.92 2.37 26.16
C SER A 41 25.13 1.97 27.41
N SER A 42 24.57 0.75 27.46
CA SER A 42 23.99 0.18 28.68
C SER A 42 25.04 -0.30 29.69
N SER A 43 26.33 -0.27 29.34
CA SER A 43 27.44 -0.59 30.25
C SER A 43 28.09 0.70 30.75
N HIS A 44 28.33 0.80 32.07
CA HIS A 44 28.81 1.98 32.80
C HIS A 44 30.19 2.54 32.37
N THR A 45 30.75 2.10 31.24
CA THR A 45 31.94 2.68 30.64
C THR A 45 31.52 3.83 29.74
N THR A 46 31.65 5.06 30.26
CA THR A 46 31.63 6.30 29.49
C THR A 46 32.58 6.16 28.31
N CYS A 47 32.02 5.98 27.10
CA CYS A 47 32.77 6.11 25.86
C CYS A 47 33.16 7.59 25.75
N THR A 48 34.42 7.90 26.08
CA THR A 48 34.97 9.27 26.11
C THR A 48 35.02 9.95 24.75
N ASP A 49 34.70 9.22 23.66
CA ASP A 49 34.75 9.68 22.27
C ASP A 49 33.35 9.70 21.59
N SER A 50 32.27 9.84 22.35
CA SER A 50 30.92 10.02 21.79
C SER A 50 30.48 11.47 21.94
N GLU A 51 30.27 12.15 20.82
CA GLU A 51 29.77 13.54 20.79
C GLU A 51 28.32 13.66 21.33
N LEU A 52 27.58 12.55 21.40
CA LEU A 52 26.19 12.51 21.86
C LEU A 52 26.09 12.17 23.35
N SER A 53 25.30 12.95 24.09
CA SER A 53 24.94 12.66 25.48
C SER A 53 24.13 11.36 25.61
N LEU A 54 24.13 10.73 26.80
CA LEU A 54 23.33 9.53 27.07
C LEU A 54 21.84 9.71 26.72
N THR A 55 21.30 10.90 26.98
CA THR A 55 19.92 11.27 26.64
C THR A 55 19.70 11.26 25.14
N GLU A 56 20.62 11.85 24.36
CA GLU A 56 20.54 11.87 22.90
C GLU A 56 20.73 10.48 22.28
N GLN A 57 21.58 9.64 22.87
CA GLN A 57 21.73 8.25 22.44
C GLN A 57 20.44 7.46 22.61
N LYS A 58 19.79 7.54 23.79
CA LYS A 58 18.48 6.90 24.03
C LYS A 58 17.42 7.41 23.05
N LEU A 59 17.39 8.72 22.84
CA LEU A 59 16.43 9.37 21.95
C LEU A 59 16.65 8.97 20.49
N THR A 60 17.90 8.81 20.06
CA THR A 60 18.28 8.28 18.74
C THR A 60 17.78 6.86 18.54
N VAL A 61 17.97 5.97 19.53
CA VAL A 61 17.50 4.58 19.47
C VAL A 61 15.98 4.51 19.35
N GLN A 62 15.26 5.28 20.17
CA GLN A 62 13.80 5.39 20.10
C GLN A 62 13.33 5.92 18.74
N LEU A 63 13.98 6.96 18.23
CA LEU A 63 13.59 7.59 16.97
C LEU A 63 13.81 6.64 15.78
N VAL A 64 14.94 5.93 15.71
CA VAL A 64 15.18 4.89 14.69
C VAL A 64 14.11 3.81 14.76
N HIS A 65 13.78 3.33 15.96
CA HIS A 65 12.74 2.32 16.13
C HIS A 65 11.39 2.82 15.59
N HIS A 66 10.93 3.99 16.02
CA HIS A 66 9.67 4.56 15.54
C HIS A 66 9.68 4.79 14.03
N MET A 67 10.72 5.42 13.48
CA MET A 67 10.82 5.68 12.04
C MET A 67 10.80 4.39 11.22
N ARG A 68 11.45 3.33 11.71
CA ARG A 68 11.46 2.01 11.05
C ARG A 68 10.08 1.37 11.07
N VAL A 69 9.39 1.38 12.22
CA VAL A 69 8.03 0.86 12.32
C VAL A 69 7.11 1.62 11.36
N PHE A 70 7.18 2.96 11.35
CA PHE A 70 6.40 3.78 10.40
C PHE A 70 6.65 3.39 8.95
N LEU A 71 7.92 3.33 8.52
CA LEU A 71 8.26 3.01 7.14
C LEU A 71 7.81 1.61 6.75
N ASN A 72 8.00 0.62 7.63
CA ASN A 72 7.56 -0.74 7.38
C ASN A 72 6.04 -0.81 7.24
N THR A 73 5.30 -0.15 8.12
CA THR A 73 3.83 -0.11 8.07
C THR A 73 3.33 0.56 6.79
N ILE A 74 3.87 1.72 6.42
CA ILE A 74 3.47 2.44 5.20
C ILE A 74 3.92 1.71 3.92
N ALA A 75 5.11 1.12 3.91
CA ALA A 75 5.59 0.32 2.78
C ALA A 75 4.72 -0.93 2.61
N TRP A 76 4.46 -1.68 3.67
CA TRP A 76 3.59 -2.84 3.64
C TRP A 76 2.19 -2.47 3.13
N TYR A 77 1.58 -1.40 3.67
CA TYR A 77 0.28 -0.92 3.18
C TYR A 77 0.33 -0.56 1.69
N SER A 78 1.38 0.12 1.24
CA SER A 78 1.50 0.57 -0.15
C SER A 78 1.67 -0.61 -1.12
N PHE A 79 2.61 -1.51 -0.84
CA PHE A 79 2.93 -2.63 -1.72
C PHE A 79 1.94 -3.79 -1.58
N GLU A 80 1.75 -4.30 -0.36
CA GLU A 80 0.94 -5.49 -0.08
C GLU A 80 -0.54 -5.16 0.13
N GLY A 81 -0.84 -4.00 0.73
CA GLY A 81 -2.21 -3.59 1.02
C GLY A 81 -2.96 -3.07 -0.21
N VAL A 82 -2.27 -2.37 -1.11
CA VAL A 82 -2.89 -1.62 -2.23
C VAL A 82 -2.41 -2.11 -3.60
N VAL A 83 -1.12 -2.02 -3.91
CA VAL A 83 -0.62 -2.29 -5.27
C VAL A 83 -0.84 -3.76 -5.65
N ARG A 84 -0.38 -4.70 -4.81
CA ARG A 84 -0.46 -6.13 -5.11
C ARG A 84 -1.89 -6.63 -5.33
N PRO A 85 -2.89 -6.36 -4.47
CA PRO A 85 -4.25 -6.83 -4.69
C PRO A 85 -4.88 -6.29 -5.98
N VAL A 86 -4.62 -5.02 -6.32
CA VAL A 86 -5.15 -4.41 -7.55
C VAL A 86 -4.45 -4.99 -8.78
N SER A 87 -3.13 -5.18 -8.73
CA SER A 87 -2.36 -5.82 -9.81
C SER A 87 -2.78 -7.28 -10.03
N VAL A 88 -3.01 -8.04 -8.96
CA VAL A 88 -3.52 -9.42 -9.05
C VAL A 88 -4.91 -9.46 -9.68
N GLU A 89 -5.84 -8.60 -9.22
CA GLU A 89 -7.19 -8.51 -9.82
C GLU A 89 -7.11 -8.14 -11.31
N LEU A 90 -6.20 -7.25 -11.70
CA LEU A 90 -5.99 -6.88 -13.10
C LEU A 90 -5.41 -8.04 -13.93
N LEU A 91 -4.42 -8.77 -13.39
CA LEU A 91 -3.82 -9.94 -14.05
C LEU A 91 -4.84 -11.05 -14.26
N GLU A 92 -5.64 -11.38 -13.25
CA GLU A 92 -6.73 -12.37 -13.37
C GLU A 92 -7.70 -12.02 -14.50
N ILE A 93 -8.05 -10.74 -14.63
CA ILE A 93 -8.94 -10.25 -15.68
C ILE A 93 -8.28 -10.34 -17.07
N LEU A 94 -6.98 -10.01 -17.15
CA LEU A 94 -6.20 -10.11 -18.38
C LEU A 94 -6.06 -11.57 -18.83
N ASP A 95 -5.77 -12.47 -17.91
CA ASP A 95 -5.62 -13.90 -18.17
C ASP A 95 -6.94 -14.53 -18.61
N ALA A 96 -8.06 -14.21 -17.97
CA ALA A 96 -9.39 -14.66 -18.41
C ALA A 96 -9.74 -14.15 -19.82
N THR A 97 -9.28 -12.95 -20.16
CA THR A 97 -9.46 -12.37 -21.50
C THR A 97 -8.54 -13.04 -22.53
N ALA A 98 -7.30 -13.38 -22.16
CA ALA A 98 -6.38 -14.12 -23.01
C ALA A 98 -6.88 -15.54 -23.28
N GLU A 99 -7.47 -16.20 -22.28
CA GLU A 99 -8.02 -17.55 -22.41
C GLU A 99 -9.21 -17.59 -23.36
N LEU A 100 -10.09 -16.58 -23.35
CA LEU A 100 -11.13 -16.42 -24.38
C LEU A 100 -10.58 -16.36 -25.80
N ILE A 101 -9.49 -15.63 -26.01
CA ILE A 101 -8.88 -15.46 -27.33
C ILE A 101 -8.23 -16.78 -27.79
N ARG A 102 -7.74 -17.58 -26.84
CA ARG A 102 -7.11 -18.89 -27.10
C ARG A 102 -8.12 -20.01 -27.34
N GLN A 103 -9.39 -19.84 -26.99
CA GLN A 103 -10.40 -20.82 -27.33
C GLN A 103 -10.43 -20.99 -28.85
N PRO A 104 -10.12 -22.17 -29.40
CA PRO A 104 -10.24 -22.41 -30.82
C PRO A 104 -11.69 -22.10 -31.20
N LEU A 105 -11.88 -21.30 -32.26
CA LEU A 105 -13.16 -21.12 -32.92
C LEU A 105 -13.61 -22.49 -33.47
N ILE A 106 -14.12 -23.36 -32.61
CA ILE A 106 -14.85 -24.56 -33.01
C ILE A 106 -16.20 -24.05 -33.52
N LYS A 107 -16.17 -23.46 -34.71
CA LYS A 107 -17.31 -23.45 -35.62
C LYS A 107 -17.47 -24.89 -36.12
N SER A 108 -18.13 -25.74 -35.34
CA SER A 108 -18.94 -26.78 -35.95
C SER A 108 -20.31 -26.18 -36.23
N TYR A 109 -20.47 -25.60 -37.41
CA TYR A 109 -21.79 -25.56 -38.04
C TYR A 109 -22.06 -26.98 -38.54
N PRO A 110 -23.15 -27.66 -38.13
CA PRO A 110 -23.81 -28.59 -39.01
C PRO A 110 -24.97 -27.84 -39.68
N VAL A 111 -24.79 -27.52 -40.96
CA VAL A 111 -25.91 -27.16 -41.81
C VAL A 111 -26.69 -28.43 -42.14
N SER A 112 -27.97 -28.38 -41.76
CA SER A 112 -29.16 -29.01 -42.34
C SER A 112 -29.41 -30.52 -42.19
N ASN A 113 -30.58 -30.76 -41.57
CA ASN A 113 -31.70 -31.58 -42.04
C ASN A 113 -31.46 -33.08 -42.29
N GLY A 114 -31.90 -33.87 -41.32
CA GLY A 114 -32.24 -35.28 -41.47
C GLY A 114 -33.09 -35.73 -40.28
N THR A 115 -34.25 -36.27 -40.58
CA THR A 115 -35.34 -36.77 -39.72
C THR A 115 -34.97 -37.87 -38.71
N TYR A 116 -35.69 -37.86 -37.58
CA TYR A 116 -36.03 -38.95 -36.64
C TYR A 116 -35.04 -40.10 -36.38
N ALA A 117 -34.61 -40.23 -35.12
CA ALA A 117 -34.75 -41.46 -34.35
C ALA A 117 -34.51 -41.20 -32.84
N GLU A 118 -35.51 -41.56 -32.03
CA GLU A 118 -35.34 -41.83 -30.60
C GLU A 118 -34.28 -42.91 -30.39
N THR A 119 -33.45 -42.78 -29.35
CA THR A 119 -33.43 -43.71 -28.19
C THR A 119 -32.27 -43.34 -27.27
N GLY A 120 -32.55 -43.44 -25.98
CA GLY A 120 -31.82 -42.72 -24.95
C GLY A 120 -30.51 -43.35 -24.49
N TYR A 121 -29.73 -42.52 -23.81
CA TYR A 121 -28.87 -42.95 -22.73
C TYR A 121 -28.96 -41.93 -21.59
N ARG A 122 -29.59 -42.38 -20.49
CA ARG A 122 -29.34 -41.84 -19.15
C ARG A 122 -27.87 -42.08 -18.82
N TYR A 123 -27.10 -41.02 -18.66
CA TYR A 123 -25.99 -41.03 -17.70
C TYR A 123 -26.05 -39.74 -16.90
N SER A 124 -26.45 -39.93 -15.64
CA SER A 124 -26.25 -39.00 -14.54
C SER A 124 -24.78 -38.57 -14.49
N SER A 125 -24.51 -37.27 -14.48
CA SER A 125 -23.27 -36.72 -13.93
C SER A 125 -23.65 -35.89 -12.71
N THR A 126 -23.55 -36.53 -11.55
CA THR A 126 -23.45 -35.86 -10.26
C THR A 126 -22.18 -35.03 -10.19
N THR A 127 -22.29 -33.91 -9.48
CA THR A 127 -21.23 -33.22 -8.71
C THR A 127 -20.07 -32.55 -9.47
N SER A 128 -20.21 -31.23 -9.69
CA SER A 128 -19.25 -30.24 -9.16
C SER A 128 -19.91 -28.86 -9.13
N SER A 129 -20.69 -28.60 -8.09
CA SER A 129 -21.05 -27.25 -7.69
C SER A 129 -19.89 -26.64 -6.91
N GLU A 130 -18.77 -26.35 -7.60
CA GLU A 130 -17.71 -25.52 -7.05
C GLU A 130 -17.85 -24.10 -7.59
N SER A 131 -18.29 -23.20 -6.71
CA SER A 131 -18.02 -21.76 -6.70
C SER A 131 -17.56 -21.13 -8.03
N GLN A 132 -18.45 -21.11 -9.03
CA GLN A 132 -18.28 -20.26 -10.20
C GLN A 132 -18.35 -18.81 -9.75
N THR A 133 -17.17 -18.20 -9.57
CA THR A 133 -17.09 -16.74 -9.54
C THR A 133 -17.54 -16.25 -10.91
N THR A 134 -18.64 -15.51 -10.92
CA THR A 134 -19.29 -14.86 -12.07
C THR A 134 -18.43 -13.74 -12.67
N ARG A 135 -17.16 -14.01 -13.00
CA ARG A 135 -16.27 -13.01 -13.61
C ARG A 135 -16.28 -13.19 -15.11
N GLN A 136 -17.16 -12.42 -15.74
CA GLN A 136 -17.33 -12.45 -17.18
C GLN A 136 -16.09 -11.86 -17.88
N PRO A 137 -15.56 -12.57 -18.89
CA PRO A 137 -14.41 -12.10 -19.65
C PRO A 137 -14.71 -10.86 -20.51
N ILE A 138 -13.68 -10.11 -20.88
CA ILE A 138 -13.84 -8.83 -21.57
C ILE A 138 -13.86 -9.01 -23.09
N CYS A 139 -15.02 -8.78 -23.72
CA CYS A 139 -15.16 -8.90 -25.17
C CYS A 139 -14.79 -7.63 -25.98
N SER A 140 -14.18 -6.59 -25.37
CA SER A 140 -13.77 -5.40 -26.13
C SER A 140 -12.54 -4.67 -25.58
N LEU A 141 -11.69 -4.17 -26.49
CA LEU A 141 -10.51 -3.37 -26.15
C LEU A 141 -10.86 -2.09 -25.38
N PHE A 142 -12.02 -1.50 -25.65
CA PHE A 142 -12.51 -0.33 -24.91
C PHE A 142 -12.79 -0.65 -23.44
N LYS A 143 -13.45 -1.78 -23.17
CA LYS A 143 -13.70 -2.26 -21.80
C LYS A 143 -12.38 -2.58 -21.08
N LEU A 144 -11.41 -3.15 -21.79
CA LEU A 144 -10.08 -3.43 -21.23
C LEU A 144 -9.37 -2.14 -20.82
N GLY A 145 -9.35 -1.12 -21.70
CA GLY A 145 -8.78 0.19 -21.38
C GLY A 145 -9.44 0.85 -20.17
N SER A 146 -10.77 0.75 -20.06
CA SER A 146 -11.53 1.25 -18.90
C SER A 146 -11.14 0.54 -17.60
N ILE A 147 -10.95 -0.78 -17.63
CA ILE A 147 -10.56 -1.57 -16.46
C ILE A 147 -9.14 -1.23 -16.00
N ILE A 148 -8.19 -1.10 -16.92
CA ILE A 148 -6.82 -0.68 -16.60
C ILE A 148 -6.83 0.72 -15.96
N ARG A 149 -7.56 1.67 -16.54
CA ARG A 149 -7.68 3.03 -16.00
C ARG A 149 -8.29 3.01 -14.60
N LYS A 150 -9.33 2.21 -14.38
CA LYS A 150 -9.97 2.02 -13.08
C LYS A 150 -9.00 1.43 -12.04
N ALA A 151 -8.19 0.45 -12.43
CA ALA A 151 -7.17 -0.13 -11.55
C ALA A 151 -6.13 0.92 -11.13
N ILE A 152 -5.59 1.69 -12.08
CA ILE A 152 -4.62 2.77 -11.80
C ILE A 152 -5.23 3.87 -10.92
N TYR A 153 -6.47 4.27 -11.21
CA TYR A 153 -7.22 5.24 -10.41
C TYR A 153 -7.38 4.74 -8.97
N ASN A 154 -7.79 3.49 -8.78
CA ASN A 154 -7.94 2.89 -7.45
C ASN A 154 -6.62 2.92 -6.69
N ILE A 155 -5.50 2.53 -7.31
CA ILE A 155 -4.17 2.59 -6.67
C ILE A 155 -3.86 4.03 -6.24
N ASN A 156 -4.08 5.03 -7.10
CA ASN A 156 -3.84 6.44 -6.75
C ASN A 156 -4.72 6.92 -5.60
N VAL A 157 -5.98 6.53 -5.56
CA VAL A 157 -6.90 6.87 -4.48
C VAL A 157 -6.45 6.24 -3.16
N TYR A 158 -6.19 4.93 -3.14
CA TYR A 158 -5.82 4.20 -1.92
C TYR A 158 -4.39 4.53 -1.43
N LEU A 159 -3.48 4.96 -2.30
CA LEU A 159 -2.16 5.49 -1.89
C LEU A 159 -2.18 6.98 -1.53
N PHE A 160 -3.37 7.58 -1.41
CA PHE A 160 -3.54 8.99 -1.08
C PHE A 160 -2.86 9.96 -2.07
N LEU A 161 -2.74 9.57 -3.34
CA LEU A 161 -2.15 10.39 -4.42
C LEU A 161 -3.18 11.30 -5.10
N SER A 162 -4.47 11.03 -4.88
CA SER A 162 -5.57 11.89 -5.34
C SER A 162 -5.57 13.24 -4.60
N PRO A 163 -5.93 14.35 -5.27
CA PRO A 163 -6.04 15.68 -4.65
C PRO A 163 -6.95 15.72 -3.40
N GLN A 164 -7.96 14.87 -3.35
CA GLN A 164 -8.88 14.77 -2.20
C GLN A 164 -8.18 14.33 -0.90
N HIS A 165 -7.03 13.65 -1.02
CA HIS A 165 -6.24 13.17 0.12
C HIS A 165 -4.99 14.03 0.37
N ARG A 166 -4.96 15.27 -0.15
CA ARG A 166 -3.81 16.19 -0.06
C ARG A 166 -3.30 16.35 1.37
N MET A 167 -4.17 16.42 2.36
CA MET A 167 -3.77 16.58 3.77
C MET A 167 -2.99 15.37 4.29
N ILE A 168 -3.52 14.16 4.12
CA ILE A 168 -2.85 12.89 4.47
C ILE A 168 -1.51 12.80 3.74
N ARG A 169 -1.52 13.10 2.43
CA ARG A 169 -0.33 13.09 1.60
C ARG A 169 0.76 14.03 2.10
N THR A 170 0.37 15.25 2.49
CA THR A 170 1.29 16.26 3.01
C THR A 170 1.96 15.78 4.30
N HIS A 171 1.21 15.14 5.19
CA HIS A 171 1.79 14.58 6.43
C HIS A 171 2.74 13.41 6.13
N LEU A 172 2.37 12.51 5.21
CA LEU A 172 3.22 11.40 4.79
C LEU A 172 4.55 11.88 4.18
N ASP A 173 4.50 12.81 3.22
CA ASP A 173 5.70 13.37 2.59
C ASP A 173 6.59 14.06 3.65
N TYR A 174 6.00 14.84 4.56
CA TYR A 174 6.76 15.53 5.61
C TYR A 174 7.41 14.56 6.60
N ILE A 175 6.73 13.48 6.99
CA ILE A 175 7.33 12.45 7.86
C ILE A 175 8.51 11.78 7.15
N ILE A 176 8.38 11.45 5.86
CA ILE A 176 9.48 10.88 5.07
C ILE A 176 10.66 11.86 5.02
N GLU A 177 10.41 13.15 4.79
CA GLU A 177 11.46 14.17 4.82
C GLU A 177 12.15 14.27 6.18
N LEU A 178 11.42 14.18 7.29
CA LEU A 178 12.01 14.14 8.63
C LEU A 178 12.91 12.92 8.82
N ILE A 179 12.53 11.76 8.30
CA ILE A 179 13.34 10.54 8.35
C ILE A 179 14.64 10.72 7.55
N LEU A 180 14.55 11.30 6.35
CA LEU A 180 15.73 11.58 5.52
C LEU A 180 16.65 12.63 6.19
N LYS A 181 16.09 13.66 6.81
CA LYS A 181 16.84 14.65 7.59
C LYS A 181 17.56 14.00 8.77
N PHE A 182 16.87 13.14 9.51
CA PHE A 182 17.45 12.39 10.60
C PHE A 182 18.57 11.45 10.11
N SER A 183 18.39 10.77 8.98
CA SER A 183 19.46 9.97 8.37
C SER A 183 20.70 10.81 8.06
N ARG A 184 20.53 12.02 7.49
CA ARG A 184 21.66 12.93 7.27
C ARG A 184 22.35 13.33 8.57
N LEU A 185 21.60 13.67 9.62
CA LEU A 185 22.16 13.98 10.94
C LEU A 185 23.02 12.82 11.47
N MET A 186 22.52 11.58 11.36
CA MET A 186 23.23 10.38 11.84
C MET A 186 24.51 10.05 11.04
N HIS A 187 24.61 10.51 9.80
CA HIS A 187 25.82 10.40 8.98
C HIS A 187 26.80 11.57 9.22
N GLY A 188 26.53 12.46 10.18
CA GLY A 188 27.40 13.59 10.51
C GLY A 188 27.29 14.78 9.57
N TYR A 189 26.25 14.85 8.73
CA TYR A 189 26.03 16.05 7.91
C TYR A 189 25.54 17.20 8.80
N PRO A 190 26.00 18.44 8.55
CA PRO A 190 25.55 19.60 9.31
C PRO A 190 24.06 19.84 9.06
N MET A 191 23.29 19.91 10.15
CA MET A 191 21.86 20.16 10.11
C MET A 191 21.52 21.25 11.14
N PRO A 192 20.63 22.20 10.78
CA PRO A 192 20.19 23.24 11.73
C PRO A 192 19.25 22.70 12.80
N ASP A 193 18.61 21.55 12.54
CA ASP A 193 17.63 20.93 13.42
C ASP A 193 18.32 20.07 14.49
N SER A 194 18.01 20.32 15.78
CA SER A 194 18.46 19.46 16.87
C SER A 194 17.69 18.12 16.91
N LEU A 195 18.29 17.10 17.52
CA LEU A 195 17.66 15.78 17.64
C LEU A 195 16.31 15.82 18.39
N PRO A 196 16.14 16.54 19.51
CA PRO A 196 14.83 16.71 20.15
C PRO A 196 13.79 17.42 19.26
N SER A 197 14.23 18.41 18.48
CA SER A 197 13.36 19.10 17.52
C SER A 197 12.82 18.15 16.45
N LEU A 198 13.68 17.30 15.88
CA LEU A 198 13.28 16.28 14.91
C LEU A 198 12.29 15.27 15.50
N GLN A 199 12.51 14.82 16.74
CA GLN A 199 11.57 13.91 17.41
C GLN A 199 10.20 14.56 17.63
N ALA A 200 10.18 15.79 18.15
CA ALA A 200 8.93 16.52 18.39
C ALA A 200 8.16 16.74 17.07
N ALA A 201 8.84 17.17 16.01
CA ALA A 201 8.26 17.34 14.69
C ALA A 201 7.69 16.02 14.14
N PHE A 202 8.42 14.92 14.31
CA PHE A 202 7.97 13.58 13.89
C PHE A 202 6.70 13.17 14.63
N GLN A 203 6.66 13.28 15.96
CA GLN A 203 5.50 12.91 16.76
C GLN A 203 4.27 13.76 16.46
N VAL A 204 4.43 15.08 16.32
CA VAL A 204 3.34 15.98 15.95
C VAL A 204 2.75 15.59 14.59
N ARG A 205 3.61 15.36 13.59
CA ARG A 205 3.18 14.99 12.25
C ARG A 205 2.53 13.62 12.20
N LEU A 206 3.04 12.65 12.96
CA LEU A 206 2.45 11.32 13.08
C LEU A 206 1.04 11.40 13.69
N ARG A 207 0.84 12.19 14.76
CA ARG A 207 -0.49 12.40 15.35
C ARG A 207 -1.47 13.05 14.37
N LEU A 208 -1.02 14.08 13.64
CA LEU A 208 -1.86 14.74 12.62
C LEU A 208 -2.23 13.77 11.48
N LEU A 209 -1.30 12.93 11.04
CA LEU A 209 -1.57 11.88 10.06
C LEU A 209 -2.63 10.90 10.57
N ILE A 210 -2.48 10.40 11.80
CA ILE A 210 -3.44 9.46 12.40
C ILE A 210 -4.83 10.09 12.49
N ASN A 211 -4.92 11.34 12.92
CA ASN A 211 -6.21 12.06 12.98
C ASN A 211 -6.81 12.21 11.59
N ALA A 212 -6.03 12.60 10.58
CA ALA A 212 -6.52 12.71 9.20
C ALA A 212 -6.99 11.35 8.64
N LEU A 213 -6.33 10.25 8.99
CA LEU A 213 -6.75 8.89 8.61
C LEU A 213 -8.07 8.50 9.29
N ARG A 214 -8.23 8.81 10.58
CA ARG A 214 -9.49 8.58 11.32
C ARG A 214 -10.64 9.41 10.79
N ASP A 215 -10.40 10.67 10.46
CA ASP A 215 -11.42 11.53 9.88
C ASP A 215 -11.88 10.98 8.53
N LEU A 216 -10.94 10.48 7.70
CA LEU A 216 -11.26 9.84 6.43
C LEU A 216 -12.15 8.60 6.62
N THR A 217 -11.90 7.77 7.64
CA THR A 217 -12.72 6.57 7.89
C THR A 217 -14.11 6.92 8.42
N LEU A 218 -14.24 7.96 9.25
CA LEU A 218 -15.52 8.44 9.78
C LEU A 218 -16.39 9.12 8.69
N HIS A 219 -15.77 9.86 7.77
CA HIS A 219 -16.49 10.58 6.70
C HIS A 219 -16.80 9.67 5.50
N GLN A 220 -16.18 8.49 5.40
CA GLN A 220 -16.55 7.45 4.43
C GLN A 220 -17.85 6.71 4.79
N THR A 221 -18.45 6.99 5.95
CA THR A 221 -19.84 6.61 6.28
C THR A 221 -20.84 7.74 6.01
N PRO A 222 -21.29 7.95 4.75
CA PRO A 222 -22.59 8.52 4.50
C PRO A 222 -23.55 7.51 3.87
N LYS A 223 -24.79 7.56 4.37
CA LYS A 223 -26.02 6.90 3.91
C LYS A 223 -26.04 6.69 2.39
N SER A 224 -25.83 5.46 1.93
CA SER A 224 -26.09 5.09 0.54
C SER A 224 -26.71 3.70 0.52
N THR A 225 -28.03 3.66 0.50
CA THR A 225 -28.83 2.58 -0.08
C THR A 225 -28.32 2.34 -1.49
N LEU A 226 -27.45 1.33 -1.72
CA LEU A 226 -27.23 0.69 -3.03
C LEU A 226 -26.34 -0.57 -2.87
N THR A 227 -26.95 -1.72 -3.18
CA THR A 227 -26.43 -3.05 -3.57
C THR A 227 -25.34 -3.74 -2.73
N LEU A 228 -25.67 -4.94 -2.23
CA LEU A 228 -24.91 -5.78 -1.29
C LEU A 228 -23.44 -6.07 -1.67
N GLU A 229 -23.07 -6.04 -2.95
CA GLU A 229 -21.68 -6.34 -3.36
C GLU A 229 -20.70 -5.17 -3.19
N HIS A 230 -21.16 -3.93 -3.33
CA HIS A 230 -20.31 -2.74 -3.11
C HIS A 230 -20.11 -2.44 -1.62
N GLY A 231 -21.04 -2.89 -0.76
CA GLY A 231 -20.92 -2.80 0.70
C GLY A 231 -19.76 -3.62 1.27
N ARG A 232 -19.56 -4.86 0.79
CA ARG A 232 -18.49 -5.75 1.28
C ARG A 232 -17.08 -5.24 0.95
N LYS A 233 -16.83 -4.75 -0.28
CA LYS A 233 -15.53 -4.16 -0.64
C LYS A 233 -15.27 -2.87 0.17
N LYS A 234 -16.24 -1.96 0.28
CA LYS A 234 -16.11 -0.73 1.09
C LYS A 234 -15.84 -0.98 2.58
N GLN A 235 -16.51 -1.97 3.18
CA GLN A 235 -16.29 -2.34 4.58
C GLN A 235 -14.88 -2.91 4.80
N LYS A 236 -14.35 -3.67 3.85
CA LYS A 236 -12.96 -4.19 3.87
C LYS A 236 -11.93 -3.06 3.78
N ASP A 237 -12.19 -2.04 2.98
CA ASP A 237 -11.27 -0.90 2.80
C ASP A 237 -11.26 0.03 4.01
N SER A 238 -12.44 0.33 4.58
CA SER A 238 -12.56 1.09 5.83
C SER A 238 -11.87 0.36 7.00
N LYS A 239 -12.02 -0.97 7.07
CA LYS A 239 -11.31 -1.81 8.06
C LYS A 239 -9.79 -1.69 7.91
N ARG A 240 -9.25 -1.74 6.69
CA ARG A 240 -7.80 -1.63 6.42
C ARG A 240 -7.23 -0.27 6.77
N LEU A 241 -7.98 0.82 6.53
CA LEU A 241 -7.57 2.17 6.92
C LEU A 241 -7.59 2.34 8.45
N MET A 242 -8.56 1.72 9.13
CA MET A 242 -8.60 1.67 10.60
C MET A 242 -7.49 0.80 11.19
N GLU A 243 -7.17 -0.34 10.56
CA GLU A 243 -6.03 -1.20 10.90
C GLU A 243 -4.73 -0.39 10.74
N LEU A 244 -4.53 0.31 9.61
CA LEU A 244 -3.37 1.19 9.40
C LEU A 244 -3.26 2.28 10.48
N ALA A 245 -4.36 2.98 10.79
CA ALA A 245 -4.35 4.01 11.83
C ALA A 245 -4.04 3.42 13.22
N SER A 246 -4.51 2.21 13.50
CA SER A 246 -4.26 1.49 14.75
C SER A 246 -2.82 1.02 14.87
N ASP A 247 -2.26 0.47 13.80
CA ASP A 247 -0.85 0.05 13.73
C ASP A 247 0.09 1.25 13.92
N LEU A 248 -0.26 2.41 13.36
CA LEU A 248 0.47 3.66 13.58
C LEU A 248 0.29 4.23 15.00
N LEU A 249 -0.86 4.00 15.64
CA LEU A 249 -1.10 4.44 17.02
C LEU A 249 -0.28 3.65 18.04
N ILE A 250 -0.02 2.36 17.79
CA ILE A 250 0.84 1.54 18.65
C ILE A 250 2.23 2.18 18.79
N MET A 251 2.70 2.91 17.77
CA MET A 251 3.97 3.63 17.82
C MET A 251 4.02 4.81 18.80
N LEU A 252 2.87 5.32 19.26
CA LEU A 252 2.80 6.43 20.21
C LEU A 252 2.77 5.96 21.66
N SER A 253 2.69 4.65 21.90
CA SER A 253 2.77 4.06 23.23
C SER A 253 4.22 4.12 23.74
N PRO A 254 4.46 4.50 25.01
CA PRO A 254 5.81 4.44 25.58
C PRO A 254 6.32 2.99 25.60
N ILE A 255 7.58 2.80 25.19
CA ILE A 255 8.36 1.56 25.39
C ILE A 255 8.92 1.56 26.80
#